data_AF-A0A838FBM8-F1
#
_entry.id   AF-A0A838FBM8-F1
#
_cell.length_a   1.000
_cell.length_b   1.000
_cell.length_c   1.000
_cell.angle_alpha   90.00
_cell.angle_beta   90.00
_cell.angle_gamma   90.00
#
_symmetry.space_group_name_H-M   'P 1'
#
loop_
_entity.id
_entity.type
_entity.pdbx_description
1 polymer ?
#
loop_
_entity_poly.entity_id
_entity_poly.type
_entity_poly.pdbx_seq_one_letter_code
_entity_poly.pdbx_strand_id
1 'polypeptide(L)'
;MIFSQCDTSRWKAEISPGAGAVSEVLDAQTIFVNGILTTLPSPSFPTPYYANFYLKDTFCITNNFTLEVKLKNDPSAGGSVTGDTWIYIAGSNVSAGCLLFSEPTSQPLSLIFVGNTSLGNLPELIMDLSSWRTLRFEFIDNVINWSYDGSNFFSLPYTGSICNIEELNIGFRDAGEVDYVKILDAYGTTVYYEEFNDCNNLAINQDCLPPTITASSALVDYCEGNSFQLLGSSNVSVQYIWTGPNGFSSFDQSPIIPSAVLSNTGWYK
;
A
#
# COMPACT_ATOMS: atom_id res chain seq x y z
N MET A 1 5.87 -19.06 33.35
CA MET A 1 4.88 -18.16 32.72
C MET A 1 5.06 -18.36 31.23
N ILE A 2 4.09 -18.96 30.56
CA ILE A 2 4.18 -19.26 29.13
C ILE A 2 3.97 -17.90 28.44
N PHE A 3 5.03 -17.34 27.85
CA PHE A 3 4.90 -16.12 27.06
C PHE A 3 3.92 -16.40 25.91
N SER A 4 2.95 -15.52 25.70
CA SER A 4 2.12 -15.55 24.51
C SER A 4 3.04 -15.56 23.29
N GLN A 5 2.77 -16.45 22.34
CA GLN A 5 3.46 -16.42 21.05
C GLN A 5 3.11 -15.11 20.36
N CYS A 6 4.12 -14.40 19.86
CA CYS A 6 3.91 -13.21 19.04
C CYS A 6 3.01 -13.54 17.84
N ASP A 7 2.17 -12.59 17.42
CA ASP A 7 1.26 -12.79 16.31
C ASP A 7 2.02 -12.81 14.96
N THR A 8 2.03 -13.96 14.29
CA THR A 8 2.64 -14.17 12.96
C THR A 8 1.64 -14.01 11.81
N SER A 9 0.38 -13.71 12.12
CA SER A 9 -0.69 -13.59 11.12
C SER A 9 -0.54 -12.33 10.28
N ARG A 10 0.04 -11.26 10.84
CA ARG A 10 0.17 -9.95 10.20
C ARG A 10 1.50 -9.72 9.51
N TRP A 11 2.60 -9.99 10.20
CA TRP A 11 3.93 -9.80 9.67
C TRP A 11 4.63 -11.15 9.54
N LYS A 12 5.28 -11.36 8.39
CA LYS A 12 6.07 -12.54 8.08
C LYS A 12 7.48 -12.10 7.74
N ALA A 13 8.46 -12.71 8.39
CA ALA A 13 9.85 -12.58 7.98
C ALA A 13 10.32 -13.87 7.31
N GLU A 14 11.11 -13.71 6.26
CA GLU A 14 11.74 -14.81 5.54
C GLU A 14 13.19 -14.48 5.22
N ILE A 15 14.03 -15.50 5.25
CA ILE A 15 15.41 -15.43 4.76
C ILE A 15 15.60 -16.42 3.62
N SER A 16 16.37 -16.04 2.61
CA SER A 16 16.70 -16.92 1.47
C SER A 16 18.10 -16.64 0.92
N PRO A 17 18.77 -17.62 0.29
CA PRO A 17 20.08 -17.40 -0.34
C PRO A 17 19.96 -16.65 -1.69
N GLY A 18 18.75 -16.35 -2.16
CA GLY A 18 18.51 -15.69 -3.44
C GLY A 18 17.12 -15.95 -4.03
N ALA A 19 16.82 -15.26 -5.12
CA ALA A 19 15.55 -15.38 -5.83
C ALA A 19 15.27 -16.82 -6.29
N GLY A 20 14.05 -17.32 -6.04
CA GLY A 20 13.63 -18.67 -6.41
C GLY A 20 14.21 -19.80 -5.56
N ALA A 21 15.03 -19.48 -4.55
CA ALA A 21 15.51 -20.46 -3.59
C ALA A 21 14.47 -20.78 -2.52
N VAL A 22 14.62 -21.93 -1.87
CA VAL A 22 13.82 -22.26 -0.69
C VAL A 22 14.13 -21.27 0.43
N SER A 23 13.11 -20.56 0.89
CA SER A 23 13.20 -19.65 2.02
C SER A 23 12.95 -20.36 3.35
N GLU A 24 13.47 -19.78 4.42
CA GLU A 24 13.13 -20.12 5.80
C GLU A 24 12.27 -19.00 6.38
N VAL A 25 11.12 -19.36 6.94
CA VAL A 25 10.24 -18.44 7.65
C VAL A 25 10.72 -18.32 9.10
N LEU A 26 10.95 -17.11 9.56
CA LEU A 26 11.43 -16.85 10.92
C LEU A 26 10.28 -16.76 11.92
N ASP A 27 10.55 -17.16 13.16
CA ASP A 27 9.59 -17.07 14.26
C ASP A 27 9.39 -15.60 14.67
N ALA A 28 8.14 -15.17 14.88
CA ALA A 28 7.83 -13.81 15.27
C ALA A 28 8.57 -13.36 16.54
N GLN A 29 8.78 -14.25 17.51
CA GLN A 29 9.50 -13.94 18.74
C GLN A 29 10.97 -13.55 18.50
N THR A 30 11.54 -13.97 17.38
CA THR A 30 12.94 -13.70 17.03
C THR A 30 13.13 -12.44 16.19
N ILE A 31 12.04 -11.94 15.59
CA ILE A 31 12.10 -10.79 14.68
C ILE A 31 11.56 -9.50 15.30
N PHE A 32 10.72 -9.58 16.32
CA PHE A 32 10.29 -8.40 17.08
C PHE A 32 11.17 -8.25 18.32
N VAL A 33 12.14 -7.35 18.27
CA VAL A 33 13.14 -7.18 19.33
C VAL A 33 13.21 -5.71 19.74
N ASN A 34 12.77 -5.41 20.97
CA ASN A 34 12.86 -4.07 21.58
C ASN A 34 12.25 -2.93 20.73
N GLY A 35 11.08 -3.15 20.12
CA GLY A 35 10.45 -2.13 19.27
C GLY A 35 10.96 -2.11 17.83
N ILE A 36 11.80 -3.07 17.44
CA ILE A 36 12.37 -3.14 16.08
C ILE A 36 11.95 -4.44 15.43
N LEU A 37 11.46 -4.35 14.20
CA LEU A 37 11.34 -5.50 13.31
C LEU A 37 12.71 -5.75 12.67
N THR A 38 13.34 -6.85 13.06
CA THR A 38 14.73 -7.17 12.69
C THR A 38 14.87 -8.62 12.24
N THR A 39 15.93 -8.89 11.51
CA THR A 39 16.47 -10.25 11.38
C THR A 39 17.83 -10.29 12.04
N LEU A 40 18.19 -11.41 12.67
CA LEU A 40 19.56 -11.66 13.10
C LEU A 40 20.36 -12.29 11.94
N PRO A 41 21.71 -12.27 11.99
CA PRO A 41 22.53 -13.04 11.07
C PRO A 41 22.01 -14.46 10.91
N SER A 42 21.76 -14.87 9.67
CA SER A 42 21.18 -16.18 9.38
C SER A 42 22.08 -17.31 9.90
N PRO A 43 21.58 -18.23 10.76
CA PRO A 43 22.32 -19.43 11.12
C PRO A 43 22.28 -20.48 10.00
N SER A 44 21.30 -20.39 9.09
CA SER A 44 21.00 -21.39 8.06
C SER A 44 21.66 -21.09 6.71
N PHE A 45 21.98 -19.82 6.43
CA PHE A 45 22.56 -19.39 5.17
C PHE A 45 23.82 -18.55 5.40
N PRO A 46 24.95 -18.86 4.74
CA PRO A 46 26.11 -17.98 4.76
C PRO A 46 25.79 -16.68 4.01
N THR A 47 26.42 -15.58 4.43
CA THR A 47 26.36 -14.31 3.71
C THR A 47 26.98 -14.44 2.30
N PRO A 48 26.37 -13.87 1.24
CA PRO A 48 25.16 -13.07 1.30
C PRO A 48 23.88 -13.91 1.32
N TYR A 49 22.89 -13.45 2.07
CA TYR A 49 21.49 -13.91 1.96
C TYR A 49 20.57 -12.69 1.82
N TYR A 50 19.26 -12.91 1.76
CA TYR A 50 18.26 -11.85 1.70
C TYR A 50 17.23 -12.03 2.80
N ALA A 51 17.04 -10.99 3.62
CA ALA A 51 15.95 -10.90 4.58
C ALA A 51 14.78 -10.14 3.96
N ASN A 52 13.57 -10.64 4.17
CA ASN A 52 12.34 -10.05 3.67
C ASN A 52 11.31 -9.98 4.78
N PHE A 53 10.69 -8.82 4.94
CA PHE A 53 9.54 -8.61 5.79
C PHE A 53 8.32 -8.35 4.91
N TYR A 54 7.29 -9.15 5.09
CA TYR A 54 6.01 -9.02 4.40
C TYR A 54 4.92 -8.69 5.38
N LEU A 55 4.10 -7.70 5.04
CA LEU A 55 2.79 -7.57 5.66
C LEU A 55 1.78 -8.47 4.91
N LYS A 56 1.09 -9.32 5.65
CA LYS A 56 0.03 -10.21 5.19
C LYS A 56 -1.34 -9.57 5.40
N ASP A 57 -1.51 -8.37 4.87
CA ASP A 57 -2.76 -7.63 5.00
C ASP A 57 -2.89 -6.65 3.84
N THR A 58 -4.11 -6.20 3.58
CA THR A 58 -4.39 -5.22 2.53
C THR A 58 -4.63 -3.85 3.15
N PHE A 59 -3.91 -2.84 2.68
CA PHE A 59 -4.20 -1.46 3.04
C PHE A 59 -5.25 -0.89 2.10
N CYS A 60 -6.40 -0.48 2.62
CA CYS A 60 -7.51 0.00 1.82
C CYS A 60 -7.40 1.52 1.63
N ILE A 61 -6.73 1.92 0.55
CA ILE A 61 -6.36 3.32 0.28
C ILE A 61 -6.68 3.70 -1.17
N THR A 62 -6.78 5.01 -1.42
CA THR A 62 -6.93 5.53 -2.78
C THR A 62 -5.58 5.62 -3.49
N ASN A 63 -5.56 6.02 -4.78
CA ASN A 63 -4.30 6.31 -5.49
C ASN A 63 -3.55 7.54 -4.91
N ASN A 64 -4.18 8.26 -3.98
CA ASN A 64 -3.57 9.36 -3.24
C ASN A 64 -3.30 8.91 -1.79
N PHE A 65 -2.03 8.72 -1.45
CA PHE A 65 -1.59 8.25 -0.14
C PHE A 65 -0.10 8.53 0.10
N THR A 66 0.34 8.36 1.35
CA THR A 66 1.77 8.33 1.68
C THR A 66 2.15 7.01 2.32
N LEU A 67 3.27 6.41 1.89
CA LEU A 67 4.01 5.39 2.64
C LEU A 67 5.27 6.02 3.25
N GLU A 68 5.47 5.81 4.55
CA GLU A 68 6.66 6.22 5.27
C GLU A 68 7.23 5.03 6.05
N VAL A 69 8.52 4.77 5.87
CA VAL A 69 9.22 3.64 6.48
C VAL A 69 10.52 4.14 7.06
N LYS A 70 10.78 3.83 8.33
CA LYS A 70 12.08 4.08 8.95
C LYS A 70 12.85 2.78 9.08
N LEU A 71 14.01 2.72 8.43
CA LEU A 71 14.81 1.50 8.31
C LEU A 71 16.31 1.76 8.41
N LYS A 72 17.07 0.70 8.61
CA LYS A 72 18.53 0.66 8.41
C LYS A 72 18.99 -0.76 8.02
N ASN A 73 20.17 -0.82 7.41
CA ASN A 73 20.90 -2.02 7.04
C ASN A 73 22.32 -1.95 7.64
N ASP A 74 22.40 -2.08 8.97
CA ASP A 74 23.59 -1.80 9.77
C ASP A 74 24.53 -3.02 9.86
N PRO A 75 25.78 -2.94 9.37
CA PRO A 75 26.74 -4.05 9.48
C PRO A 75 27.03 -4.52 10.91
N SER A 76 26.89 -3.65 11.90
CA SER A 76 27.07 -4.03 13.31
C SER A 76 25.95 -4.93 13.83
N ALA A 77 24.78 -4.91 13.17
CA ALA A 77 23.63 -5.77 13.44
C ALA A 77 23.54 -6.96 12.46
N GLY A 78 24.54 -7.14 11.57
CA GLY A 78 24.57 -8.21 10.56
C GLY A 78 24.11 -7.80 9.17
N GLY A 79 23.87 -6.51 8.94
CA GLY A 79 23.53 -5.94 7.64
C GLY A 79 24.72 -5.80 6.69
N SER A 80 24.48 -5.17 5.53
CA SER A 80 25.43 -5.07 4.42
C SER A 80 25.42 -3.70 3.76
N VAL A 81 26.51 -2.94 3.90
CA VAL A 81 26.69 -1.64 3.21
C VAL A 81 26.91 -1.77 1.71
N THR A 82 27.33 -2.94 1.24
CA THR A 82 27.46 -3.24 -0.20
C THR A 82 26.19 -3.85 -0.78
N GLY A 83 25.11 -3.86 0.01
CA GLY A 83 23.93 -4.63 -0.23
C GLY A 83 22.71 -3.83 -0.63
N ASP A 84 21.86 -4.52 -1.37
CA ASP A 84 20.56 -4.11 -1.83
C ASP A 84 19.63 -3.89 -0.63
N THR A 85 18.96 -2.74 -0.57
CA THR A 85 17.85 -2.49 0.35
C THR A 85 16.66 -2.01 -0.45
N TRP A 86 15.50 -2.62 -0.28
CA TRP A 86 14.34 -2.31 -1.10
C TRP A 86 13.05 -2.20 -0.29
N ILE A 87 12.14 -1.42 -0.84
CA ILE A 87 10.73 -1.40 -0.47
C ILE A 87 9.97 -1.69 -1.74
N TYR A 88 9.03 -2.61 -1.65
CA TYR A 88 8.15 -2.99 -2.74
C TYR A 88 6.71 -2.96 -2.23
N ILE A 89 5.82 -2.33 -3.01
CA ILE A 89 4.39 -2.43 -2.82
C ILE A 89 3.72 -2.98 -4.08
N ALA A 90 2.83 -3.95 -3.91
CA ALA A 90 1.90 -4.37 -4.95
C ALA A 90 0.58 -3.62 -4.74
N GLY A 91 0.24 -2.72 -5.67
CA GLY A 91 -1.10 -2.16 -5.74
C GLY A 91 -2.01 -3.02 -6.61
N SER A 92 -3.33 -2.81 -6.54
CA SER A 92 -4.32 -3.56 -7.32
C SER A 92 -4.12 -3.50 -8.83
N ASN A 93 -3.43 -2.50 -9.39
CA ASN A 93 -3.08 -2.49 -10.83
C ASN A 93 -1.61 -2.23 -11.12
N VAL A 94 -0.90 -1.57 -10.21
CA VAL A 94 0.47 -1.08 -10.44
C VAL A 94 1.29 -1.31 -9.19
N SER A 95 2.49 -1.88 -9.36
CA SER A 95 3.48 -1.98 -8.29
C SER A 95 4.37 -0.76 -8.24
N ALA A 96 4.88 -0.43 -7.06
CA ALA A 96 5.84 0.64 -6.87
C ALA A 96 6.91 0.23 -5.87
N GLY A 97 8.03 0.95 -5.86
CA GLY A 97 9.09 0.66 -4.91
C GLY A 97 10.40 1.35 -5.20
N CYS A 98 11.42 0.89 -4.48
CA CYS A 98 12.79 1.36 -4.58
C CYS A 98 13.78 0.21 -4.44
N LEU A 99 14.94 0.36 -5.06
CA LEU A 99 16.14 -0.42 -4.81
C LEU A 99 17.28 0.56 -4.52
N LEU A 100 17.79 0.52 -3.30
CA LEU A 100 18.75 1.46 -2.72
C LEU A 100 20.05 0.75 -2.35
N PHE A 101 21.13 1.52 -2.34
CA PHE A 101 22.47 1.06 -1.99
C PHE A 101 23.18 2.11 -1.14
N SER A 102 24.12 1.66 -0.30
CA SER A 102 25.02 2.57 0.43
C SER A 102 26.36 2.80 -0.25
N GLU A 103 26.73 1.93 -1.19
CA GLU A 103 28.00 2.00 -1.89
C GLU A 103 27.87 2.79 -3.21
N PRO A 104 28.63 3.89 -3.40
CA PRO A 104 28.57 4.69 -4.63
C PRO A 104 28.83 3.92 -5.91
N THR A 105 29.67 2.88 -5.87
CA THR A 105 29.94 2.06 -7.07
C THR A 105 28.73 1.25 -7.55
N SER A 106 27.73 1.05 -6.69
CA SER A 106 26.46 0.39 -7.02
C SER A 106 25.37 1.34 -7.54
N GLN A 107 25.65 2.64 -7.68
CA GLN A 107 24.68 3.63 -8.17
C GLN A 107 23.95 3.21 -9.45
N PRO A 108 24.59 2.61 -10.47
CA PRO A 108 23.90 2.20 -11.69
C PRO A 108 22.79 1.16 -11.50
N LEU A 109 22.76 0.47 -10.37
CA LEU A 109 21.76 -0.54 -10.02
C LEU A 109 20.58 0.05 -9.23
N SER A 110 20.76 1.22 -8.63
CA SER A 110 19.72 1.89 -7.85
C SER A 110 18.59 2.39 -8.72
N LEU A 111 17.35 2.25 -8.24
CA LEU A 111 16.17 2.74 -8.95
C LEU A 111 14.98 2.97 -8.02
N ILE A 112 14.08 3.86 -8.45
CA ILE A 112 12.72 4.01 -7.94
C ILE A 112 11.78 3.76 -9.11
N PHE A 113 10.66 3.10 -8.87
CA PHE A 113 9.73 2.76 -9.92
C PHE A 113 8.27 2.83 -9.46
N VAL A 114 7.39 3.09 -10.42
CA VAL A 114 5.94 2.95 -10.31
C VAL A 114 5.43 2.46 -11.66
N GLY A 115 4.97 1.21 -11.69
CA GLY A 115 4.61 0.51 -12.91
C GLY A 115 5.77 0.44 -13.89
N ASN A 116 5.54 0.94 -15.10
CA ASN A 116 6.56 0.96 -16.15
C ASN A 116 7.44 2.23 -16.11
N THR A 117 7.15 3.17 -15.22
CA THR A 117 7.97 4.37 -15.06
C THR A 117 9.03 4.14 -13.99
N SER A 118 10.29 4.44 -14.28
CA SER A 118 11.38 4.35 -13.31
C SER A 118 12.40 5.47 -13.48
N LEU A 119 13.11 5.75 -12.39
CA LEU A 119 14.23 6.68 -12.32
C LEU A 119 15.34 5.98 -11.54
N GLY A 120 16.55 5.92 -12.10
CA GLY A 120 17.66 5.21 -11.50
C GLY A 120 19.00 5.81 -11.86
N ASN A 121 20.07 5.23 -11.31
CA ASN A 121 21.44 5.72 -11.50
C ASN A 121 21.62 7.20 -11.10
N LEU A 122 21.00 7.60 -9.99
CA LEU A 122 21.11 8.94 -9.43
C LEU A 122 21.95 8.93 -8.16
N PRO A 123 22.85 9.90 -7.94
CA PRO A 123 23.60 10.03 -6.69
C PRO A 123 22.69 10.08 -5.46
N GLU A 124 21.50 10.66 -5.59
CA GLU A 124 20.50 10.78 -4.53
C GLU A 124 19.95 9.43 -4.05
N LEU A 125 20.05 8.37 -4.87
CA LEU A 125 19.63 7.01 -4.51
C LEU A 125 20.74 6.22 -3.79
N ILE A 126 21.94 6.80 -3.66
CA ILE A 126 23.01 6.31 -2.81
C ILE A 126 22.93 7.01 -1.46
N MET A 127 22.75 6.23 -0.40
CA MET A 127 22.62 6.78 0.95
C MET A 127 23.22 5.85 2.00
N ASP A 128 23.75 6.44 3.07
CA ASP A 128 24.21 5.68 4.23
C ASP A 128 23.02 5.00 4.93
N LEU A 129 22.92 3.69 4.80
CA LEU A 129 21.90 2.87 5.45
C LEU A 129 22.44 2.21 6.73
N SER A 130 23.68 2.50 7.16
CA SER A 130 24.19 2.01 8.45
C SER A 130 23.53 2.72 9.65
N SER A 131 22.92 3.88 9.38
CA SER A 131 22.13 4.65 10.35
C SER A 131 20.67 4.69 9.94
N TRP A 132 19.78 4.97 10.90
CA TRP A 132 18.35 5.13 10.63
C TRP A 132 18.08 6.17 9.54
N ARG A 133 17.29 5.77 8.55
CA ARG A 133 16.77 6.64 7.48
C ARG A 133 15.26 6.56 7.45
N THR A 134 14.60 7.70 7.29
CA THR A 134 13.16 7.75 7.04
C THR A 134 12.94 7.96 5.55
N LEU A 135 12.42 6.93 4.89
CA LEU A 135 12.02 6.97 3.48
C LEU A 135 10.54 7.32 3.38
N ARG A 136 10.19 8.23 2.48
CA ARG A 136 8.83 8.70 2.29
C ARG A 136 8.45 8.74 0.81
N PHE A 137 7.33 8.11 0.48
CA PHE A 137 6.77 8.00 -0.86
C PHE A 137 5.36 8.58 -0.86
N GLU A 138 5.17 9.70 -1.55
CA GLU A 138 3.89 10.41 -1.64
C GLU A 138 3.32 10.25 -3.04
N PHE A 139 2.27 9.45 -3.16
CA PHE A 139 1.54 9.25 -4.39
C PHE A 139 0.39 10.24 -4.39
N ILE A 140 0.44 11.26 -5.23
CA ILE A 140 -0.59 12.31 -5.32
C ILE A 140 -0.84 12.62 -6.79
N ASP A 141 -2.08 12.47 -7.23
CA ASP A 141 -2.54 12.81 -8.58
C ASP A 141 -1.64 12.19 -9.67
N ASN A 142 -1.32 10.91 -9.50
CA ASN A 142 -0.47 10.14 -10.39
C ASN A 142 0.98 10.66 -10.52
N VAL A 143 1.45 11.38 -9.51
CA VAL A 143 2.86 11.75 -9.34
C VAL A 143 3.37 11.12 -8.06
N ILE A 144 4.48 10.38 -8.14
CA ILE A 144 5.21 9.97 -6.95
C ILE A 144 6.19 11.10 -6.60
N ASN A 145 6.14 11.58 -5.37
CA ASN A 145 7.16 12.42 -4.77
C ASN A 145 7.94 11.57 -3.78
N TRP A 146 9.26 11.54 -3.95
CA TRP A 146 10.14 10.78 -3.08
C TRP A 146 10.98 11.74 -2.25
N SER A 147 11.02 11.46 -0.95
CA SER A 147 11.83 12.17 0.02
C SER A 147 12.51 11.19 0.99
N TYR A 148 13.64 11.61 1.55
CA TYR A 148 14.19 10.95 2.75
C TYR A 148 14.70 12.00 3.74
N ASP A 149 14.58 11.68 5.03
CA ASP A 149 14.97 12.55 6.15
C ASP A 149 14.43 14.00 6.01
N GLY A 150 13.23 14.15 5.44
CA GLY A 150 12.54 15.42 5.25
C GLY A 150 13.02 16.26 4.05
N SER A 151 13.99 15.80 3.26
CA SER A 151 14.42 16.48 2.03
C SER A 151 13.70 15.89 0.81
N ASN A 152 13.08 16.75 -0.01
CA ASN A 152 12.47 16.34 -1.28
C ASN A 152 13.56 16.12 -2.34
N PHE A 153 13.52 14.98 -3.02
CA PHE A 153 14.57 14.58 -3.96
C PHE A 153 14.10 14.60 -5.41
N PHE A 154 12.98 13.95 -5.74
CA PHE A 154 12.43 14.01 -7.09
C PHE A 154 10.92 13.75 -7.12
N SER A 155 10.31 14.11 -8.25
CA SER A 155 8.92 13.85 -8.58
C SER A 155 8.84 13.18 -9.94
N LEU A 156 8.02 12.14 -10.07
CA LEU A 156 7.91 11.34 -11.29
C LEU A 156 6.44 11.05 -11.60
N PRO A 157 5.90 11.49 -12.76
CA PRO A 157 4.54 11.10 -13.16
C PRO A 157 4.50 9.62 -13.55
N TYR A 158 3.41 8.94 -13.22
CA TYR A 158 3.17 7.54 -13.56
C TYR A 158 1.76 7.34 -14.12
N THR A 159 1.53 6.19 -14.75
CA THR A 159 0.22 5.79 -15.28
C THR A 159 -0.34 4.60 -14.51
N GLY A 160 -1.67 4.45 -14.53
CA GLY A 160 -2.37 3.42 -13.78
C GLY A 160 -2.72 3.87 -12.36
N SER A 161 -3.12 2.93 -11.52
CA SER A 161 -3.55 3.22 -10.14
C SER A 161 -3.02 2.17 -9.20
N ILE A 162 -2.42 2.60 -8.09
CA ILE A 162 -2.00 1.67 -7.05
C ILE A 162 -3.24 1.11 -6.35
N CYS A 163 -4.24 1.94 -5.98
CA CYS A 163 -5.52 1.55 -5.34
C CYS A 163 -5.45 0.30 -4.47
N ASN A 164 -5.53 0.45 -3.15
CA ASN A 164 -5.12 -0.58 -2.19
C ASN A 164 -3.64 -0.95 -2.32
N ILE A 165 -3.06 -1.43 -1.21
CA ILE A 165 -1.76 -2.09 -1.24
C ILE A 165 -2.00 -3.51 -0.74
N GLU A 166 -1.84 -4.47 -1.64
CA GLU A 166 -2.10 -5.90 -1.43
C GLU A 166 -0.87 -6.62 -0.85
N GLU A 167 0.31 -6.04 -1.08
CA GLU A 167 1.56 -6.52 -0.50
C GLU A 167 2.44 -5.32 -0.17
N LEU A 168 3.03 -5.32 1.02
CA LEU A 168 4.18 -4.51 1.37
C LEU A 168 5.33 -5.45 1.70
N ASN A 169 6.42 -5.32 0.97
CA ASN A 169 7.67 -6.02 1.20
C ASN A 169 8.79 -5.02 1.48
N ILE A 170 9.49 -5.21 2.59
CA ILE A 170 10.71 -4.49 2.93
C ILE A 170 11.81 -5.54 2.98
N GLY A 171 12.84 -5.37 2.16
CA GLY A 171 13.89 -6.36 2.06
C GLY A 171 15.29 -5.79 2.09
N PHE A 172 16.21 -6.65 2.50
CA PHE A 172 17.59 -6.33 2.77
C PHE A 172 18.46 -7.46 2.26
N ARG A 173 19.63 -7.12 1.72
CA ARG A 173 20.74 -8.05 1.65
C ARG A 173 21.33 -8.20 3.06
N ASP A 174 21.53 -9.44 3.45
CA ASP A 174 21.89 -9.90 4.79
C ASP A 174 20.81 -9.51 5.83
N ALA A 175 21.19 -9.09 7.04
CA ALA A 175 20.22 -8.65 8.04
C ALA A 175 19.70 -7.23 7.76
N GLY A 176 18.60 -6.85 8.40
CA GLY A 176 18.03 -5.51 8.28
C GLY A 176 17.04 -5.22 9.39
N GLU A 177 16.80 -3.93 9.62
CA GLU A 177 16.03 -3.41 10.74
C GLU A 177 15.01 -2.37 10.26
N VAL A 178 13.79 -2.45 10.78
CA VAL A 178 12.69 -1.51 10.55
C VAL A 178 12.16 -1.04 11.90
N ASP A 179 12.17 0.27 12.11
CA ASP A 179 11.69 0.94 13.32
C ASP A 179 10.17 1.15 13.25
N TYR A 180 9.67 1.66 12.13
CA TYR A 180 8.24 1.77 11.93
C TYR A 180 7.84 1.74 10.46
N VAL A 181 6.57 1.42 10.24
CA VAL A 181 5.85 1.56 8.97
C VAL A 181 4.61 2.41 9.22
N LYS A 182 4.40 3.43 8.38
CA LYS A 182 3.29 4.36 8.49
C LYS A 182 2.66 4.60 7.13
N ILE A 183 1.33 4.59 7.09
CA ILE A 183 0.55 4.92 5.90
C ILE A 183 -0.43 6.03 6.24
N LEU A 184 -0.46 7.05 5.39
CA LEU A 184 -1.37 8.18 5.47
C LEU A 184 -2.29 8.20 4.26
N ASP A 185 -3.55 8.59 4.46
CA ASP A 185 -4.48 8.86 3.36
C ASP A 185 -4.16 10.17 2.63
N ALA A 186 -4.97 10.50 1.62
CA ALA A 186 -4.85 11.74 0.84
C ALA A 186 -4.96 13.03 1.68
N TYR A 187 -5.47 12.95 2.90
CA TYR A 187 -5.67 14.08 3.81
C TYR A 187 -4.60 14.15 4.92
N GLY A 188 -3.64 13.22 4.92
CA GLY A 188 -2.62 13.11 5.97
C GLY A 188 -3.09 12.40 7.24
N THR A 189 -4.28 11.78 7.21
CA THR A 189 -4.77 10.97 8.33
C THR A 189 -4.06 9.62 8.35
N THR A 190 -3.67 9.15 9.53
CA THR A 190 -3.02 7.84 9.67
C THR A 190 -4.03 6.71 9.40
N VAL A 191 -3.74 5.91 8.38
CA VAL A 191 -4.48 4.68 8.03
C VAL A 191 -3.85 3.47 8.72
N TYR A 192 -2.53 3.44 8.78
CA TYR A 192 -1.77 2.40 9.46
C TYR A 192 -0.54 2.98 10.12
N TYR A 193 -0.22 2.48 11.30
CA TYR A 193 1.02 2.80 11.98
C TYR A 193 1.44 1.64 12.87
N GLU A 194 2.62 1.08 12.59
CA GLU A 194 3.23 0.02 13.36
C GLU A 194 4.66 0.43 13.75
N GLU A 195 4.97 0.29 15.03
CA GLU A 195 6.25 0.64 15.67
C GLU A 195 6.87 -0.53 16.43
N PHE A 196 6.32 -1.73 16.26
CA PHE A 196 6.83 -3.03 16.71
C PHE A 196 7.12 -3.18 18.21
N ASN A 197 6.58 -2.28 19.03
CA ASN A 197 6.78 -2.24 20.48
C ASN A 197 6.13 -3.42 21.22
N ASP A 198 5.03 -3.97 20.69
CA ASP A 198 4.35 -5.15 21.26
C ASP A 198 3.91 -6.12 20.16
N CYS A 199 4.65 -7.23 20.03
CA CYS A 199 4.37 -8.26 19.05
C CYS A 199 3.05 -9.03 19.27
N ASN A 200 2.37 -8.84 20.40
CA ASN A 200 1.05 -9.42 20.68
C ASN A 200 -0.10 -8.48 20.29
N ASN A 201 0.21 -7.22 20.00
CA ASN A 201 -0.75 -6.18 19.68
C ASN A 201 -0.26 -5.34 18.50
N LEU A 202 0.05 -6.04 17.41
CA LEU A 202 0.42 -5.41 16.15
C LEU A 202 -0.77 -4.62 15.59
N ALA A 203 -0.48 -3.53 14.89
CA ALA A 203 -1.47 -2.69 14.25
C ALA A 203 -2.31 -3.48 13.25
N ILE A 204 -3.60 -3.15 13.20
CA ILE A 204 -4.59 -3.82 12.37
C ILE A 204 -5.04 -2.84 11.29
N ASN A 205 -5.06 -3.29 10.04
CA ASN A 205 -5.63 -2.50 8.95
C ASN A 205 -7.14 -2.42 9.06
N GLN A 206 -7.70 -1.30 8.61
CA GLN A 206 -9.13 -1.20 8.42
C GLN A 206 -9.57 -2.11 7.27
N ASP A 207 -10.67 -2.85 7.46
CA ASP A 207 -11.26 -3.71 6.43
C ASP A 207 -11.59 -2.91 5.16
N CYS A 208 -11.33 -3.52 4.00
CA CYS A 208 -11.72 -2.96 2.71
C CYS A 208 -13.23 -3.06 2.56
N LEU A 209 -13.94 -2.01 2.99
CA LEU A 209 -15.38 -1.94 2.81
C LEU A 209 -15.70 -1.80 1.32
N PRO A 210 -16.59 -2.65 0.76
CA PRO A 210 -17.00 -2.49 -0.62
C PRO A 210 -17.64 -1.11 -0.83
N PRO A 211 -17.53 -0.52 -2.03
CA PRO A 211 -18.22 0.72 -2.32
C PRO A 211 -19.72 0.54 -2.09
N THR A 212 -20.29 1.45 -1.32
CA THR A 212 -21.72 1.51 -1.04
C THR A 212 -22.36 2.36 -2.12
N ILE A 213 -23.17 1.72 -2.96
CA ILE A 213 -24.04 2.39 -3.93
C ILE A 213 -25.50 2.16 -3.58
N THR A 214 -26.35 3.14 -3.82
CA THR A 214 -27.80 3.01 -3.61
C THR A 214 -28.55 3.54 -4.81
N ALA A 215 -29.58 2.82 -5.24
CA ALA A 215 -30.57 3.27 -6.21
C ALA A 215 -31.94 3.21 -5.54
N SER A 216 -32.65 4.33 -5.49
CA SER A 216 -33.96 4.42 -4.84
C SER A 216 -34.86 5.44 -5.51
N SER A 217 -36.11 5.50 -5.07
CA SER A 217 -37.07 6.54 -5.39
C SER A 217 -37.73 7.01 -4.09
N ALA A 218 -38.21 8.24 -4.05
CA ALA A 218 -38.82 8.78 -2.84
C ALA A 218 -40.09 8.01 -2.42
N LEU A 219 -40.85 7.52 -3.39
CA LEU A 219 -42.06 6.72 -3.23
C LEU A 219 -41.99 5.48 -4.13
N VAL A 220 -42.81 4.48 -3.81
CA VAL A 220 -43.00 3.27 -4.63
C VAL A 220 -44.09 3.43 -5.69
N ASP A 221 -45.04 4.35 -5.46
CA ASP A 221 -46.15 4.64 -6.35
C ASP A 221 -46.23 6.15 -6.65
N TYR A 222 -46.50 6.49 -7.91
CA TYR A 222 -46.69 7.86 -8.37
C TYR A 222 -47.98 7.95 -9.18
N CYS A 223 -48.75 9.02 -8.96
CA CYS A 223 -49.95 9.28 -9.78
C CYS A 223 -49.54 9.65 -11.21
N GLU A 224 -50.36 9.23 -12.17
CA GLU A 224 -50.21 9.61 -13.57
C GLU A 224 -50.14 11.15 -13.72
N GLY A 225 -49.24 11.63 -14.57
CA GLY A 225 -48.99 13.05 -14.81
C GLY A 225 -48.05 13.72 -13.80
N ASN A 226 -47.77 13.12 -12.64
CA ASN A 226 -46.78 13.65 -11.72
C ASN A 226 -45.36 13.34 -12.20
N SER A 227 -44.41 14.21 -11.85
CA SER A 227 -42.99 13.90 -11.98
C SER A 227 -42.51 13.04 -10.81
N PHE A 228 -41.55 12.16 -11.05
CA PHE A 228 -40.83 11.45 -10.00
C PHE A 228 -39.33 11.49 -10.22
N GLN A 229 -38.58 11.36 -9.12
CA GLN A 229 -37.13 11.41 -9.13
C GLN A 229 -36.56 10.07 -8.69
N LEU A 230 -35.55 9.62 -9.43
CA LEU A 230 -34.68 8.53 -9.01
C LEU A 230 -33.50 9.13 -8.24
N LEU A 231 -33.08 8.46 -7.17
CA LEU A 231 -32.03 8.91 -6.28
C LEU A 231 -30.89 7.88 -6.31
N GLY A 232 -29.77 8.29 -6.89
CA GLY A 232 -28.52 7.55 -6.90
C GLY A 232 -27.55 8.13 -5.87
N SER A 233 -26.87 7.27 -5.12
CA SER A 233 -25.76 7.69 -4.27
C SER A 233 -24.62 6.68 -4.30
N SER A 234 -23.41 7.16 -4.05
CA SER A 234 -22.19 6.37 -3.97
C SER A 234 -21.25 7.01 -2.96
N ASN A 235 -20.57 6.20 -2.14
CA ASN A 235 -19.49 6.68 -1.27
C ASN A 235 -18.13 6.81 -1.99
N VAL A 236 -18.06 6.45 -3.27
CA VAL A 236 -16.88 6.58 -4.14
C VAL A 236 -17.23 7.26 -5.46
N SER A 237 -16.23 7.73 -6.21
CA SER A 237 -16.43 8.31 -7.54
C SER A 237 -16.86 7.23 -8.54
N VAL A 238 -18.01 7.43 -9.20
CA VAL A 238 -18.61 6.48 -10.15
C VAL A 238 -19.23 7.20 -11.34
N GLN A 239 -19.48 6.45 -12.41
CA GLN A 239 -20.38 6.87 -13.49
C GLN A 239 -21.77 6.30 -13.25
N TYR A 240 -22.80 7.11 -13.47
CA TYR A 240 -24.20 6.69 -13.32
C TYR A 240 -24.77 6.27 -14.66
N ILE A 241 -25.50 5.15 -14.69
CA ILE A 241 -26.26 4.68 -15.85
C ILE A 241 -27.57 4.13 -15.32
N TRP A 242 -28.65 4.86 -15.53
CA TRP A 242 -29.99 4.40 -15.25
C TRP A 242 -30.57 3.71 -16.47
N THR A 243 -31.26 2.60 -16.26
CA THR A 243 -32.14 1.98 -17.26
C THR A 243 -33.49 1.67 -16.65
N GLY A 244 -34.55 1.79 -17.44
CA GLY A 244 -35.89 1.52 -16.94
C GLY A 244 -36.95 1.30 -18.02
N PRO A 245 -38.22 1.14 -17.60
CA PRO A 245 -39.37 0.97 -18.48
C PRO A 245 -39.52 2.12 -19.49
N ASN A 246 -40.31 1.87 -20.54
CA ASN A 246 -40.54 2.81 -21.64
C ASN A 246 -39.24 3.26 -22.35
N GLY A 247 -38.18 2.43 -22.30
CA GLY A 247 -36.89 2.75 -22.91
C GLY A 247 -36.11 3.85 -22.20
N PHE A 248 -36.44 4.15 -20.93
CA PHE A 248 -35.75 5.18 -20.16
C PHE A 248 -34.26 4.84 -19.99
N SER A 249 -33.40 5.82 -20.25
CA SER A 249 -32.00 5.81 -19.83
C SER A 249 -31.56 7.21 -19.40
N SER A 250 -30.61 7.27 -18.47
CA SER A 250 -30.00 8.54 -18.04
C SER A 250 -28.59 8.32 -17.51
N PHE A 251 -27.73 9.34 -17.65
CA PHE A 251 -26.39 9.38 -17.05
C PHE A 251 -26.32 10.28 -15.80
N ASP A 252 -27.44 10.89 -15.41
CA ASP A 252 -27.49 11.75 -14.24
C ASP A 252 -27.49 10.91 -12.95
N GLN A 253 -26.87 11.41 -11.88
CA GLN A 253 -26.91 10.75 -10.57
C GLN A 253 -28.35 10.60 -10.04
N SER A 254 -29.19 11.62 -10.24
CA SER A 254 -30.56 11.65 -9.71
C SER A 254 -31.54 12.25 -10.73
N PRO A 255 -31.89 11.51 -11.80
CA PRO A 255 -32.73 12.02 -12.88
C PRO A 255 -34.19 12.21 -12.46
N ILE A 256 -34.84 13.20 -13.08
CA ILE A 256 -36.27 13.46 -12.93
C ILE A 256 -36.98 12.95 -14.18
N ILE A 257 -37.99 12.11 -14.00
CA ILE A 257 -38.88 11.64 -15.05
C ILE A 257 -40.16 12.49 -14.98
N PRO A 258 -40.39 13.39 -15.94
CA PRO A 258 -41.61 14.21 -15.96
C PRO A 258 -42.81 13.38 -16.46
N SER A 259 -44.00 13.76 -16.02
CA SER A 259 -45.28 13.27 -16.55
C SER A 259 -45.38 11.74 -16.60
N ALA A 260 -45.34 11.09 -15.43
CA ALA A 260 -45.43 9.63 -15.32
C ALA A 260 -46.66 9.08 -16.06
N VAL A 261 -46.45 8.03 -16.86
CA VAL A 261 -47.49 7.26 -17.55
C VAL A 261 -47.40 5.79 -17.16
N LEU A 262 -48.45 5.01 -17.41
CA LEU A 262 -48.49 3.59 -17.03
C LEU A 262 -47.32 2.77 -17.61
N SER A 263 -46.81 3.11 -18.79
CA SER A 263 -45.65 2.44 -19.39
C SER A 263 -44.33 2.70 -18.66
N ASN A 264 -44.27 3.68 -17.76
CA ASN A 264 -43.13 3.90 -16.87
C ASN A 264 -43.08 2.92 -15.68
N THR A 265 -44.12 2.11 -15.47
CA THR A 265 -44.16 1.17 -14.34
C THR A 265 -43.12 0.08 -14.50
N GLY A 266 -42.30 -0.14 -13.48
CA GLY A 266 -41.35 -1.24 -13.41
C GLY A 266 -40.06 -0.89 -12.68
N TRP A 267 -39.05 -1.74 -12.87
CA TRP A 267 -37.77 -1.61 -12.18
C TRP A 267 -36.84 -0.64 -12.89
N TYR A 268 -36.30 0.29 -12.13
CA TYR A 268 -35.20 1.15 -12.50
C TYR A 268 -33.93 0.65 -11.80
N LYS A 269 -32.82 0.61 -12.52
CA LYS A 269 -31.51 0.14 -12.03
C LYS A 269 -30.39 0.96 -12.61
#